data_AF-A0A9P0GGQ5-F1
#
_entry.id   AF-A0A9P0GGQ5-F1
#
_cell.length_a   1.000
_cell.length_b   1.000
_cell.length_c   1.000
_cell.angle_alpha   90.00
_cell.angle_beta   90.00
_cell.angle_gamma   90.00
#
_symmetry.space_group_name_H-M   'P 1'
#
loop_
_entity.id
_entity.type
_entity.pdbx_description
1 polymer ?
#
loop_
_entity_poly.entity_id
_entity_poly.type
_entity_poly.pdbx_seq_one_letter_code
_entity_poly.pdbx_strand_id
1 'polypeptide(L)'
;MGLFVAAGKGVIRSMYMDSNSYANMVPIDATVSGLMVLSWYYLKTKNPPYIFNACVPQKDIRMTWEEIMNLGREIIETKAPFNGILWYPGGTMTKSRLYNQINFVLFQLIPAIFIDALLFIFGYKPILYNIQMRIRKGAEMFEFYTTKPWDFETTNVELIRDKLTEAERKTYVLKPDKINVREYLFDCMMACRRNYLKETDDMLPAARRNMKIMFCLDRFIKIAFFVLLAYYIYKLKDYVFS
;
A
#
# COMPACT_ATOMS: atom_id res chain seq x y z
N MET A 1 3.52 3.59 2.80
CA MET A 1 4.58 2.91 2.03
C MET A 1 4.77 1.43 2.37
N GLY A 2 4.83 1.01 3.63
CA GLY A 2 5.01 -0.42 3.97
C GLY A 2 4.00 -1.38 3.31
N LEU A 3 2.72 -0.99 3.24
CA LEU A 3 1.69 -1.76 2.52
C LEU A 3 1.97 -1.90 1.02
N PHE A 4 2.43 -0.82 0.35
CA PHE A 4 2.84 -0.89 -1.06
C PHE A 4 4.00 -1.84 -1.27
N VAL A 5 4.98 -1.86 -0.36
CA VAL A 5 6.10 -2.81 -0.43
C VAL A 5 5.61 -4.24 -0.26
N ALA A 6 4.76 -4.50 0.74
CA ALA A 6 4.23 -5.83 0.99
C ALA A 6 3.33 -6.33 -0.17
N ALA A 7 2.48 -5.48 -0.72
CA ALA A 7 1.68 -5.77 -1.92
C ALA A 7 2.55 -5.96 -3.17
N GLY A 8 3.56 -5.10 -3.35
CA GLY A 8 4.51 -5.14 -4.47
C GLY A 8 5.47 -6.33 -4.43
N LYS A 9 5.71 -6.91 -3.25
CA LYS A 9 6.40 -8.19 -3.09
C LYS A 9 5.44 -9.39 -3.19
N GLY A 10 4.15 -9.18 -3.44
CA GLY A 10 3.17 -10.24 -3.55
C GLY A 10 2.79 -10.92 -2.23
N VAL A 11 3.14 -10.33 -1.09
CA VAL A 11 2.87 -10.87 0.25
C VAL A 11 1.41 -10.61 0.66
N ILE A 12 0.86 -9.46 0.25
CA ILE A 12 -0.55 -9.12 0.46
C ILE A 12 -1.35 -9.51 -0.80
N ARG A 13 -2.45 -10.24 -0.60
CA ARG A 13 -3.37 -10.70 -1.66
C ARG A 13 -4.81 -10.23 -1.49
N SER A 14 -5.16 -9.76 -0.30
CA SER A 14 -6.49 -9.23 0.01
C SER A 14 -6.38 -8.28 1.20
N MET A 15 -7.17 -7.21 1.17
CA MET A 15 -7.27 -6.25 2.27
C MET A 15 -8.72 -5.77 2.40
N TYR A 16 -9.19 -5.70 3.65
CA TYR A 16 -10.51 -5.16 3.97
C TYR A 16 -10.45 -3.63 3.95
N MET A 17 -11.06 -3.03 2.92
CA MET A 17 -11.15 -1.59 2.74
C MET A 17 -12.23 -1.21 1.72
N ASP A 18 -12.64 0.05 1.77
CA ASP A 18 -13.51 0.64 0.75
C ASP A 18 -12.66 1.24 -0.38
N SER A 19 -12.54 0.51 -1.48
CA SER A 19 -11.78 0.92 -2.67
C SER A 19 -12.26 2.25 -3.28
N ASN A 20 -13.54 2.57 -3.10
CA ASN A 20 -14.18 3.75 -3.68
C ASN A 20 -14.13 4.96 -2.73
N SER A 21 -13.68 4.75 -1.48
CA SER A 21 -13.44 5.86 -0.55
C SER A 21 -12.21 6.66 -1.00
N TYR A 22 -12.26 7.98 -0.82
CA TYR A 22 -11.13 8.85 -1.11
C TYR A 22 -9.99 8.58 -0.14
N ALA A 23 -8.78 8.46 -0.68
CA ALA A 23 -7.60 8.23 0.11
C ALA A 23 -7.09 9.55 0.68
N ASN A 24 -7.01 9.63 2.00
CA ASN A 24 -6.44 10.76 2.70
C ASN A 24 -5.02 10.39 3.16
N MET A 25 -4.02 10.81 2.41
CA MET A 25 -2.61 10.53 2.69
C MET A 25 -1.85 11.84 2.81
N VAL A 26 -1.26 12.08 3.98
CA VAL A 26 -0.43 13.27 4.23
C VAL A 26 1.04 12.86 4.20
N PRO A 27 1.90 13.55 3.42
CA PRO A 27 3.35 13.36 3.50
C PRO A 27 3.86 13.57 4.92
N ILE A 28 4.76 12.70 5.39
CA ILE A 28 5.27 12.79 6.76
C ILE A 28 5.98 14.12 7.02
N ASP A 29 6.67 14.67 6.03
CA ASP A 29 7.37 15.95 6.13
C ASP A 29 6.40 17.11 6.35
N ALA A 30 5.19 17.04 5.78
CA ALA A 30 4.14 18.02 6.01
C ALA A 30 3.57 17.90 7.43
N THR A 31 3.42 16.67 7.94
CA THR A 31 3.02 16.43 9.34
C THR A 31 4.06 16.99 10.32
N VAL A 32 5.36 16.76 10.08
CA VAL A 32 6.45 17.27 10.92
C VAL A 32 6.53 18.80 10.85
N SER A 33 6.44 19.38 9.66
CA SER A 33 6.35 20.83 9.47
C SER A 33 5.15 21.43 10.20
N GLY A 34 4.00 20.74 10.11
CA GLY A 34 2.79 21.05 10.87
C GLY A 34 3.06 21.11 12.36
N LEU A 35 3.60 20.04 12.94
CA LEU A 35 3.91 20.00 14.37
C LEU A 35 4.80 21.17 14.81
N MET A 36 5.84 21.50 14.04
CA MET A 36 6.74 22.62 14.36
C MET A 36 6.02 23.97 14.31
N VAL A 37 5.28 24.25 13.23
CA VAL A 37 4.57 25.52 13.05
C VAL A 37 3.45 25.68 14.08
N LEU A 38 2.71 24.61 14.36
CA LEU A 38 1.65 24.62 15.36
C LEU A 38 2.21 24.86 16.77
N SER A 39 3.33 24.23 17.11
CA SER A 39 4.01 24.47 18.39
C SER A 39 4.44 25.93 18.52
N TRP A 40 5.04 26.49 17.47
CA TRP A 40 5.39 27.91 17.43
C TRP A 40 4.18 28.82 17.60
N TYR A 41 3.11 28.57 16.85
CA TYR A 41 1.88 29.38 16.89
C TYR A 41 1.25 29.36 18.29
N TYR A 42 1.18 28.19 18.91
CA TYR A 42 0.66 28.02 20.26
C TYR A 42 1.50 28.79 21.29
N LEU A 43 2.83 28.68 21.23
CA LEU A 43 3.72 29.39 22.16
C LEU A 43 3.64 30.91 22.01
N LYS A 44 3.48 31.40 20.77
CA LYS A 44 3.38 32.82 20.45
C LYS A 44 2.05 33.44 20.87
N THR A 45 0.94 32.77 20.56
CA THR A 45 -0.40 33.35 20.71
C THR A 45 -1.08 32.94 22.01
N LYS A 46 -0.83 31.72 22.51
CA LYS A 46 -1.52 31.07 23.64
C LYS A 46 -3.05 31.14 23.54
N ASN A 47 -3.57 31.25 22.33
CA ASN A 47 -4.97 31.49 22.03
C ASN A 47 -5.45 30.49 20.97
N PRO A 48 -6.77 30.24 20.88
CA PRO A 48 -7.32 29.35 19.87
C PRO A 48 -6.97 29.79 18.44
N PRO A 49 -7.03 28.87 17.46
CA PRO A 49 -7.46 27.47 17.60
C PRO A 49 -6.38 26.54 18.21
N TYR A 50 -6.82 25.49 18.93
CA TYR A 50 -5.93 24.47 19.51
C TYR A 50 -5.94 23.14 18.76
N ILE A 51 -6.90 22.96 17.84
CA ILE A 51 -7.09 21.72 17.08
C ILE A 51 -6.79 22.02 15.61
N PHE A 52 -5.95 21.17 15.02
CA PHE A 52 -5.50 21.32 13.64
C PHE A 52 -5.59 19.98 12.94
N ASN A 53 -6.39 19.93 11.89
CA ASN A 53 -6.49 18.75 11.04
C ASN A 53 -5.44 18.83 9.95
N ALA A 54 -4.41 17.99 10.05
CA ALA A 54 -3.48 17.75 8.95
C ALA A 54 -4.08 16.66 8.06
N CYS A 55 -4.74 17.07 6.98
CA CYS A 55 -5.27 16.18 5.96
C CYS A 55 -5.09 16.79 4.57
N VAL A 56 -5.30 15.98 3.54
CA VAL A 56 -5.43 16.48 2.16
C VAL A 56 -6.91 16.66 1.87
N PRO A 57 -7.42 17.90 1.78
CA PRO A 57 -8.80 18.16 1.40
C PRO A 57 -9.14 17.55 0.05
N GLN A 58 -10.38 17.07 -0.10
CA GLN A 58 -10.84 16.52 -1.39
C GLN A 58 -10.80 17.56 -2.52
N LYS A 59 -10.88 18.86 -2.19
CA LYS A 59 -10.72 19.96 -3.16
C LYS A 59 -9.34 19.99 -3.81
N ASP A 60 -8.31 19.47 -3.14
CA ASP A 60 -6.92 19.52 -3.60
C ASP A 60 -6.51 18.22 -4.31
N ILE A 61 -6.83 17.07 -3.70
CA ILE A 61 -6.56 15.75 -4.29
C ILE A 61 -7.78 14.88 -4.13
N ARG A 62 -8.36 14.48 -5.27
CA ARG A 62 -9.53 13.62 -5.35
C ARG A 62 -9.14 12.29 -5.99
N MET A 63 -8.50 11.42 -5.21
CA MET A 63 -8.14 10.08 -5.64
C MET A 63 -8.71 9.03 -4.70
N THR A 64 -9.28 7.98 -5.25
CA THR A 64 -9.77 6.81 -4.49
C THR A 64 -8.63 5.88 -4.12
N TRP A 65 -8.86 5.00 -3.13
CA TRP A 65 -7.90 3.94 -2.81
C TRP A 65 -7.60 3.04 -4.01
N GLU A 66 -8.60 2.78 -4.87
CA GLU A 66 -8.40 2.02 -6.11
C GLU A 66 -7.42 2.70 -7.07
N GLU A 67 -7.60 3.99 -7.33
CA GLU A 67 -6.73 4.74 -8.23
C GLU A 67 -5.29 4.79 -7.71
N ILE A 68 -5.11 5.00 -6.41
CA ILE A 68 -3.79 5.02 -5.77
C ILE A 68 -3.13 3.63 -5.79
N MET A 69 -3.89 2.56 -5.58
CA MET A 69 -3.36 1.20 -5.65
C MET A 69 -3.00 0.78 -7.06
N ASN A 70 -3.81 1.14 -8.05
CA ASN A 70 -3.53 0.89 -9.46
C ASN A 70 -2.29 1.68 -9.93
N LEU A 71 -2.19 2.95 -9.53
CA LEU A 71 -1.03 3.80 -9.81
C LEU A 71 0.25 3.21 -9.19
N GLY A 72 0.19 2.81 -7.92
CA GLY A 72 1.34 2.18 -7.27
C GLY A 72 1.72 0.84 -7.91
N ARG A 73 0.73 0.03 -8.27
CA ARG A 73 0.96 -1.24 -9.00
C ARG A 73 1.68 -0.98 -10.32
N GLU A 74 1.20 -0.04 -11.11
CA GLU A 74 1.80 0.34 -12.39
C GLU A 74 3.26 0.75 -12.21
N ILE A 75 3.55 1.58 -11.20
CA ILE A 75 4.93 2.02 -10.89
C ILE A 75 5.82 0.83 -10.52
N ILE A 76 5.33 -0.08 -9.67
CA ILE A 76 6.07 -1.27 -9.23
C ILE A 76 6.32 -2.20 -10.42
N GLU A 77 5.33 -2.43 -11.28
CA GLU A 77 5.47 -3.35 -12.41
C GLU A 77 6.41 -2.82 -13.49
N THR A 78 6.39 -1.51 -13.75
CA THR A 78 7.06 -0.92 -14.92
C THR A 78 8.36 -0.19 -14.59
N LYS A 79 8.42 0.55 -13.47
CA LYS A 79 9.52 1.48 -13.18
C LYS A 79 10.41 1.00 -12.05
N ALA A 80 9.82 0.66 -10.90
CA ALA A 80 10.52 0.40 -9.65
C ALA A 80 10.10 -0.94 -8.99
N PRO A 81 10.22 -2.09 -9.67
CA PRO A 81 9.90 -3.40 -9.10
C PRO A 81 10.83 -3.71 -7.94
N PHE A 82 10.34 -4.38 -6.89
CA PHE A 82 11.16 -4.86 -5.78
C PHE A 82 11.89 -6.16 -6.12
N ASN A 83 13.04 -6.42 -5.49
CA ASN A 83 13.69 -7.74 -5.53
C ASN A 83 13.03 -8.68 -4.51
N GLY A 84 13.33 -9.99 -4.60
CA GLY A 84 12.83 -10.98 -3.64
C GLY A 84 11.31 -10.95 -3.49
N ILE A 85 10.58 -10.82 -4.60
CA ILE A 85 9.12 -10.90 -4.59
C ILE A 85 8.69 -12.35 -4.38
N LEU A 86 7.70 -12.54 -3.52
CA LEU A 86 7.09 -13.83 -3.23
C LEU A 86 6.18 -14.27 -4.38
N TRP A 87 5.43 -13.33 -4.94
CA TRP A 87 4.52 -13.56 -6.05
C TRP A 87 4.37 -12.29 -6.89
N TYR A 88 3.78 -12.43 -8.08
CA TYR A 88 3.42 -11.29 -8.90
C TYR A 88 2.43 -10.36 -8.16
N PRO A 89 2.67 -9.02 -8.14
CA PRO A 89 1.78 -8.05 -7.51
C PRO A 89 0.32 -8.21 -7.94
N GLY A 90 -0.59 -8.08 -6.99
CA GLY A 90 -2.01 -8.25 -7.27
C GLY A 90 -2.81 -8.26 -6.00
N GLY A 91 -3.93 -8.98 -6.03
CA GLY A 91 -4.87 -9.04 -4.93
C GLY A 91 -6.02 -8.06 -5.06
N THR A 92 -6.93 -8.14 -4.09
CA THR A 92 -8.22 -7.43 -4.13
C THR A 92 -8.46 -6.63 -2.86
N MET A 93 -9.06 -5.46 -3.03
CA MET A 93 -9.66 -4.71 -1.93
C MET A 93 -11.12 -5.12 -1.82
N THR A 94 -11.65 -5.27 -0.61
CA THR A 94 -13.02 -5.75 -0.41
C THR A 94 -13.70 -5.08 0.78
N LYS A 95 -15.02 -4.86 0.65
CA LYS A 95 -15.91 -4.42 1.73
C LYS A 95 -16.55 -5.56 2.51
N SER A 96 -16.23 -6.82 2.18
CA SER A 96 -16.72 -7.98 2.93
C SER A 96 -15.62 -8.50 3.85
N ARG A 97 -15.84 -8.41 5.17
CA ARG A 97 -14.91 -8.95 6.17
C ARG A 97 -14.72 -10.46 6.01
N LEU A 98 -15.82 -11.19 5.77
CA LEU A 98 -15.77 -12.64 5.59
C LEU A 98 -14.94 -13.02 4.36
N TYR A 99 -15.18 -12.34 3.24
CA TYR A 99 -14.41 -12.56 2.01
C TYR A 99 -12.91 -12.25 2.20
N ASN A 100 -12.60 -11.14 2.87
CA ASN A 100 -11.21 -10.80 3.23
C ASN A 100 -10.59 -11.89 4.11
N GLN A 101 -11.31 -12.37 5.13
CA GLN A 101 -10.80 -13.38 6.05
C GLN A 101 -10.51 -14.72 5.36
N ILE A 102 -11.42 -15.17 4.48
CA ILE A 102 -11.23 -16.37 3.67
C ILE A 102 -9.97 -16.21 2.80
N ASN A 103 -9.85 -15.09 2.08
CA ASN A 103 -8.69 -14.84 1.23
C ASN A 103 -7.39 -14.68 2.01
N PHE A 104 -7.44 -14.09 3.20
CA PHE A 104 -6.29 -14.00 4.10
C PHE A 104 -5.81 -15.40 4.47
N VAL A 105 -6.72 -16.28 4.90
CA VAL A 105 -6.35 -17.66 5.27
C VAL A 105 -5.79 -18.42 4.07
N LEU A 106 -6.51 -18.42 2.94
CA LEU A 106 -6.16 -19.22 1.77
C LEU A 106 -4.94 -18.72 1.00
N PHE A 107 -4.81 -17.40 0.80
CA PHE A 107 -3.83 -16.83 -0.12
C PHE A 107 -2.71 -16.07 0.57
N GLN A 108 -2.74 -15.91 1.89
CA GLN A 108 -1.65 -15.25 2.65
C GLN A 108 -1.11 -16.14 3.75
N LEU A 109 -1.97 -16.65 4.65
CA LEU A 109 -1.55 -17.38 5.84
C LEU A 109 -1.08 -18.80 5.52
N ILE A 110 -1.89 -19.61 4.82
CA ILE A 110 -1.51 -20.97 4.44
C ILE A 110 -0.22 -20.98 3.61
N PRO A 111 -0.08 -20.15 2.55
CA PRO A 111 1.16 -20.08 1.78
C PRO A 111 2.36 -19.63 2.63
N ALA A 112 2.17 -18.69 3.56
CA ALA A 112 3.25 -18.24 4.45
C ALA A 112 3.73 -19.36 5.37
N ILE A 113 2.81 -20.12 6.00
CA ILE A 113 3.16 -21.24 6.87
C ILE A 113 3.84 -22.35 6.07
N PHE A 114 3.33 -22.66 4.88
CA PHE A 114 3.93 -23.67 4.01
C PHE A 114 5.37 -23.32 3.64
N ILE A 115 5.62 -22.08 3.21
CA ILE A 115 6.98 -21.65 2.85
C ILE A 115 7.88 -21.58 4.09
N ASP A 116 7.37 -21.12 5.23
CA ASP A 116 8.12 -21.14 6.49
C ASP A 116 8.50 -22.56 6.92
N ALA A 117 7.63 -23.54 6.71
CA ALA A 117 7.95 -24.95 6.95
C ALA A 117 9.06 -25.45 6.01
N LEU A 118 9.02 -25.08 4.72
CA LEU A 118 10.11 -25.39 3.79
C LEU A 118 11.43 -24.74 4.21
N LEU A 119 11.40 -23.45 4.59
CA LEU A 119 12.59 -22.76 5.09
C LEU A 119 13.18 -23.49 6.29
N PHE A 120 12.34 -23.89 7.25
CA PHE A 120 12.76 -24.67 8.42
C PHE A 120 13.41 -26.00 8.03
N ILE A 121 12.80 -26.76 7.11
CA ILE A 121 13.33 -28.04 6.62
C ILE A 121 14.71 -27.86 5.96
N PHE A 122 14.90 -26.78 5.22
CA PHE A 122 16.18 -26.45 4.57
C PHE A 122 17.18 -25.74 5.50
N GLY A 123 16.90 -25.65 6.80
CA GLY A 123 17.79 -25.03 7.79
C GLY A 123 17.81 -23.50 7.77
N TYR A 124 16.89 -22.86 7.04
CA TYR A 124 16.70 -21.41 7.06
C TYR A 124 15.71 -20.99 8.15
N LYS A 125 15.83 -19.72 8.57
CA LYS A 125 14.93 -19.14 9.56
C LYS A 125 13.55 -18.85 8.95
N PRO A 126 12.45 -19.37 9.53
CA PRO A 126 11.08 -18.98 9.16
C PRO A 126 10.80 -17.50 9.46
N ILE A 127 10.17 -16.78 8.53
CA ILE A 127 9.90 -15.33 8.65
C ILE A 127 8.51 -14.90 8.20
N LEU A 128 7.86 -15.62 7.29
CA LEU A 128 6.66 -15.15 6.58
C LEU A 128 5.43 -15.13 7.48
N TYR A 129 5.24 -16.10 8.37
CA TYR A 129 4.13 -16.10 9.33
C TYR A 129 4.16 -14.81 10.18
N ASN A 130 5.33 -14.46 10.71
CA ASN A 130 5.52 -13.26 11.52
C ASN A 130 5.25 -11.99 10.71
N ILE A 131 5.67 -11.95 9.44
CA ILE A 131 5.37 -10.84 8.53
C ILE A 131 3.85 -10.72 8.32
N GLN A 132 3.15 -11.83 8.06
CA GLN A 132 1.69 -11.81 7.88
C GLN A 132 0.96 -11.34 9.14
N MET A 133 1.40 -11.75 10.34
CA MET A 133 0.78 -11.28 11.58
C MET A 133 0.99 -9.78 11.81
N ARG A 134 2.17 -9.23 11.44
CA ARG A 134 2.42 -7.78 11.50
C ARG A 134 1.57 -7.02 10.49
N ILE A 135 1.43 -7.54 9.27
CA ILE A 135 0.56 -6.97 8.24
C ILE A 135 -0.89 -6.97 8.72
N ARG A 136 -1.38 -8.07 9.29
CA ARG A 136 -2.75 -8.18 9.80
C ARG A 136 -3.04 -7.15 10.89
N LYS A 137 -2.16 -7.06 11.90
CA LYS A 137 -2.26 -6.03 12.95
C LYS A 137 -2.24 -4.61 12.36
N GLY A 138 -1.39 -4.36 11.37
CA GLY A 138 -1.36 -3.10 10.63
C GLY A 138 -2.70 -2.80 9.96
N ALA A 139 -3.25 -3.76 9.21
CA ALA A 139 -4.53 -3.61 8.53
C ALA A 139 -5.69 -3.36 9.50
N GLU A 140 -5.72 -4.07 10.65
CA GLU A 140 -6.71 -3.85 11.71
C GLU A 140 -6.65 -2.40 12.26
N MET A 141 -5.45 -1.83 12.43
CA MET A 141 -5.29 -0.43 12.86
C MET A 141 -5.76 0.58 11.81
N PHE A 142 -5.52 0.30 10.52
CA PHE A 142 -5.91 1.22 9.44
C PHE A 142 -7.38 1.12 9.05
N GLU A 143 -8.07 0.05 9.46
CA GLU A 143 -9.41 -0.29 8.99
C GLU A 143 -10.40 0.87 9.11
N PHE A 144 -10.41 1.54 10.26
CA PHE A 144 -11.30 2.68 10.52
C PHE A 144 -11.11 3.82 9.51
N TYR A 145 -9.87 4.01 9.05
CA TYR A 145 -9.49 5.06 8.11
C TYR A 145 -9.68 4.65 6.65
N THR A 146 -9.60 3.35 6.34
CA THR A 146 -9.69 2.83 4.97
C THR A 146 -11.09 2.37 4.57
N THR A 147 -12.05 2.31 5.49
CA THR A 147 -13.43 1.86 5.22
C THR A 147 -14.47 2.99 5.22
N LYS A 148 -14.06 4.20 5.61
CA LYS A 148 -14.94 5.37 5.70
C LYS A 148 -14.38 6.52 4.86
N PRO A 149 -15.23 7.34 4.24
CA PRO A 149 -14.79 8.60 3.67
C PRO A 149 -14.46 9.57 4.80
N TRP A 150 -13.32 10.24 4.69
CA TRP A 150 -12.88 11.26 5.63
C TRP A 150 -12.71 12.57 4.88
N ASP A 151 -13.47 13.57 5.30
CA ASP A 151 -13.29 14.95 4.86
C ASP A 151 -13.27 15.83 6.11
N PHE A 152 -12.11 16.40 6.39
CA PHE A 152 -11.90 17.24 7.56
C PHE A 152 -11.68 18.68 7.11
N GLU A 153 -12.27 19.60 7.87
CA GLU A 153 -12.04 21.02 7.66
C GLU A 153 -10.58 21.38 8.03
N THR A 154 -9.91 22.10 7.13
CA THR A 154 -8.49 22.50 7.24
C THR A 154 -8.28 24.00 7.47
N THR A 155 -9.37 24.74 7.74
CA THR A 155 -9.39 26.20 7.90
C THR A 155 -8.33 26.70 8.90
N ASN A 156 -8.14 26.01 10.02
CA ASN A 156 -7.14 26.40 11.03
C ASN A 156 -5.70 26.28 10.52
N VAL A 157 -5.40 25.30 9.67
CA VAL A 157 -4.07 25.13 9.06
C VAL A 157 -3.83 26.22 8.01
N GLU A 158 -4.84 26.54 7.20
CA GLU A 158 -4.79 27.62 6.21
C GLU A 158 -4.55 28.98 6.88
N LEU A 159 -5.27 29.28 7.96
CA LEU A 159 -5.11 30.50 8.76
C LEU A 159 -3.70 30.69 9.31
N ILE A 160 -3.05 29.61 9.76
CA ILE A 160 -1.67 29.70 10.27
C ILE A 160 -0.67 29.79 9.13
N ARG A 161 -0.87 29.04 8.04
CA ARG A 161 -0.04 29.14 6.84
C ARG A 161 0.01 30.59 6.34
N ASP A 162 -1.11 31.31 6.43
CA ASP A 162 -1.20 32.71 6.00
C ASP A 162 -0.39 33.67 6.88
N LYS A 163 -0.11 33.31 8.14
CA LYS A 163 0.74 34.09 9.05
C LYS A 163 2.23 33.87 8.85
N LEU A 164 2.62 32.81 8.15
CA LEU A 164 4.02 32.54 7.82
C LEU A 164 4.51 33.50 6.73
N THR A 165 5.76 33.94 6.86
CA THR A 165 6.48 34.67 5.81
C THR A 165 6.72 33.77 4.59
N GLU A 166 7.06 34.36 3.44
CA GLU A 166 7.33 33.58 2.23
C GLU A 166 8.48 32.58 2.41
N ALA A 167 9.54 32.96 3.12
CA ALA A 167 10.67 32.07 3.43
C ALA A 167 10.26 30.91 4.34
N GLU A 168 9.43 31.17 5.35
CA GLU A 168 8.92 30.14 6.25
C GLU A 168 7.97 29.18 5.53
N ARG A 169 7.10 29.67 4.63
CA ARG A 169 6.21 28.80 3.84
C ARG A 169 6.97 27.82 2.95
N LYS A 170 8.14 28.20 2.43
CA LYS A 170 9.01 27.32 1.64
C LYS A 170 9.73 26.29 2.49
N THR A 171 10.03 26.62 3.75
CA THR A 171 10.76 25.75 4.68
C THR A 171 9.82 24.78 5.40
N TYR A 172 8.67 25.27 5.87
CA TYR A 172 7.68 24.54 6.64
C TYR A 172 6.43 24.29 5.79
N VAL A 173 6.49 23.26 4.96
CA VAL A 173 5.42 22.93 4.01
C VAL A 173 4.25 22.28 4.74
N LEU A 174 3.24 23.07 5.10
CA LEU A 174 2.00 22.57 5.73
C LEU A 174 1.06 21.89 4.74
N LYS A 175 0.97 22.49 3.56
CA LYS A 175 0.19 22.02 2.42
C LYS A 175 1.04 22.29 1.17
N PRO A 176 1.31 21.27 0.34
CA PRO A 176 1.96 21.49 -0.94
C PRO A 176 1.00 22.14 -1.93
N ASP A 177 1.48 23.15 -2.65
CA ASP A 177 0.66 23.92 -3.61
C ASP A 177 0.26 23.09 -4.84
N LYS A 178 1.13 22.15 -5.25
CA LYS A 178 0.88 21.16 -6.30
C LYS A 178 1.55 19.85 -5.91
N ILE A 179 0.82 18.74 -5.93
CA ILE A 179 1.40 17.39 -5.81
C ILE A 179 1.13 16.61 -7.09
N ASN A 180 2.20 16.10 -7.70
CA ASN A 180 2.07 15.00 -8.65
C ASN A 180 2.12 13.68 -7.88
N VAL A 181 0.96 13.06 -7.64
CA VAL A 181 0.85 11.84 -6.82
C VAL A 181 1.66 10.69 -7.42
N ARG A 182 1.77 10.61 -8.75
CA ARG A 182 2.55 9.57 -9.45
C ARG A 182 4.04 9.70 -9.17
N GLU A 183 4.57 10.90 -9.32
CA GLU A 183 5.99 11.18 -9.06
C GLU A 183 6.32 10.98 -7.58
N TYR A 184 5.47 11.49 -6.70
CA TYR A 184 5.61 11.29 -5.25
C TYR A 184 5.62 9.80 -4.87
N LEU A 185 4.71 8.99 -5.40
CA LEU A 185 4.70 7.54 -5.14
C LEU A 185 5.95 6.85 -5.70
N PHE A 186 6.42 7.24 -6.89
CA PHE A 186 7.64 6.71 -7.47
C PHE A 186 8.86 7.02 -6.59
N ASP A 187 9.04 8.26 -6.17
CA ASP A 187 10.14 8.68 -5.31
C ASP A 187 10.10 7.97 -3.96
N CYS A 188 8.90 7.85 -3.38
CA CYS A 188 8.71 7.11 -2.13
C CYS A 188 9.06 5.62 -2.30
N MET A 189 8.73 4.99 -3.43
CA MET A 189 9.09 3.60 -3.72
C MET A 189 10.60 3.44 -3.92
N MET A 190 11.25 4.35 -4.65
CA MET A 190 12.69 4.37 -4.83
C MET A 190 13.42 4.59 -3.49
N ALA A 191 12.94 5.50 -2.65
CA ALA A 191 13.44 5.68 -1.30
C ALA A 191 13.27 4.40 -0.46
N CYS A 192 12.14 3.69 -0.59
CA CYS A 192 11.96 2.42 0.10
C CYS A 192 12.94 1.34 -0.35
N ARG A 193 13.19 1.24 -1.66
CA ARG A 193 14.19 0.32 -2.23
C ARG A 193 15.57 0.56 -1.62
N ARG A 194 16.05 1.80 -1.70
CA ARG A 194 17.41 2.18 -1.27
C ARG A 194 17.58 2.10 0.25
N ASN A 195 16.65 2.68 1.00
CA ASN A 195 16.85 2.92 2.43
C ASN A 195 16.38 1.77 3.32
N TYR A 196 15.26 1.13 3.00
CA TYR A 196 14.67 0.07 3.83
C TYR A 196 14.97 -1.33 3.33
N LEU A 197 14.90 -1.56 2.01
CA LEU A 197 15.14 -2.87 1.42
C LEU A 197 16.62 -3.12 1.09
N LYS A 198 17.45 -2.08 1.15
CA LYS A 198 18.89 -2.14 0.80
C LYS A 198 19.12 -2.65 -0.63
N GLU A 199 18.17 -2.32 -1.52
CA GLU A 199 18.23 -2.65 -2.93
C GLU A 199 18.78 -1.44 -3.69
N THR A 200 19.98 -1.58 -4.24
CA THR A 200 20.65 -0.53 -5.02
C THR A 200 20.05 -0.41 -6.43
N ASP A 201 20.33 0.71 -7.10
CA ASP A 201 19.73 1.01 -8.41
C ASP A 201 20.24 0.11 -9.54
N ASP A 202 21.47 -0.39 -9.44
CA ASP A 202 22.05 -1.39 -10.35
C ASP A 202 21.32 -2.75 -10.30
N MET A 203 20.56 -3.02 -9.23
CA MET A 203 19.71 -4.21 -9.14
C MET A 203 18.38 -4.06 -9.89
N LEU A 204 18.02 -2.87 -10.38
CA LEU A 204 16.74 -2.64 -11.08
C LEU A 204 16.54 -3.51 -12.34
N PRO A 205 17.55 -3.71 -13.22
CA PRO A 205 17.40 -4.58 -14.38
C PRO A 205 17.08 -6.03 -13.97
N ALA A 206 17.71 -6.54 -12.92
CA ALA A 206 17.43 -7.87 -12.38
C ALA A 206 16.01 -7.94 -11.77
N ALA A 207 15.60 -6.93 -11.01
CA ALA A 207 14.25 -6.84 -10.45
C ALA A 207 13.18 -6.82 -11.56
N ARG A 208 13.40 -6.05 -12.64
CA ARG A 208 12.49 -6.01 -13.80
C ARG A 208 12.40 -7.36 -14.51
N ARG A 209 13.52 -8.06 -14.67
CA ARG A 209 13.52 -9.42 -15.25
C ARG A 209 12.73 -10.38 -14.38
N ASN A 210 12.96 -10.38 -13.06
CA ASN A 210 12.21 -11.22 -12.12
C ASN A 210 10.71 -10.90 -12.13
N MET A 211 10.34 -9.62 -12.19
CA MET A 211 8.94 -9.20 -12.29
C MET A 211 8.26 -9.76 -13.55
N LYS A 212 8.95 -9.73 -14.70
CA LYS A 212 8.44 -10.34 -15.96
C LYS A 212 8.28 -11.86 -15.84
N ILE A 213 9.24 -12.55 -15.21
CA ILE A 213 9.14 -14.00 -14.98
C ILE A 213 7.93 -14.32 -14.10
N MET A 214 7.77 -13.58 -13.00
CA MET A 214 6.63 -13.76 -12.09
C MET A 214 5.30 -13.41 -12.76
N PHE A 215 5.25 -12.42 -13.65
CA PHE A 215 4.08 -12.14 -14.47
C PHE A 215 3.70 -13.36 -15.31
N CYS A 216 4.65 -13.90 -16.09
CA CYS A 216 4.41 -15.08 -16.91
C CYS A 216 3.97 -16.28 -16.08
N LEU A 217 4.61 -16.52 -14.94
CA LEU A 217 4.28 -17.61 -14.02
C LEU A 217 2.86 -17.46 -13.45
N ASP A 218 2.49 -16.27 -12.99
CA ASP A 218 1.15 -15.99 -12.44
C ASP A 218 0.06 -16.18 -13.52
N ARG A 219 0.30 -15.72 -14.76
CA ARG A 219 -0.62 -15.94 -15.87
C ARG A 219 -0.74 -17.42 -16.22
N PHE A 220 0.38 -18.12 -16.34
CA PHE A 220 0.42 -19.55 -16.66
C PHE A 220 -0.36 -20.37 -15.63
N ILE A 221 -0.12 -20.15 -14.33
CA ILE A 221 -0.78 -20.91 -13.26
C ILE A 221 -2.28 -20.65 -13.23
N LYS A 222 -2.72 -19.40 -13.45
CA LYS A 222 -4.16 -19.09 -13.55
C LYS A 222 -4.81 -19.77 -14.73
N ILE A 223 -4.18 -19.72 -15.91
CA ILE A 223 -4.69 -20.40 -17.11
C ILE A 223 -4.75 -21.91 -16.87
N ALA A 224 -3.68 -22.51 -16.36
CA ALA A 224 -3.62 -23.93 -16.05
C ALA A 224 -4.71 -24.34 -15.04
N PHE A 225 -4.95 -23.55 -14.00
CA PHE A 225 -6.03 -23.78 -13.03
C PHE A 225 -7.41 -23.83 -13.70
N PHE A 226 -7.74 -22.83 -14.54
CA PHE A 226 -9.04 -22.81 -15.22
C PHE A 226 -9.19 -23.94 -16.25
N VAL A 227 -8.11 -24.31 -16.94
CA VAL A 227 -8.11 -25.44 -17.88
C VAL A 227 -8.35 -26.76 -17.14
N LEU A 228 -7.64 -26.99 -16.03
CA LEU A 228 -7.82 -28.19 -15.20
C LEU A 228 -9.22 -28.26 -14.59
N LEU A 229 -9.75 -27.13 -14.12
CA LEU A 229 -11.10 -27.03 -13.59
C LEU A 229 -12.15 -27.38 -14.68
N ALA A 230 -12.00 -26.83 -15.89
CA ALA A 230 -12.89 -27.12 -17.01
C ALA A 230 -12.82 -28.61 -17.41
N TYR A 231 -11.62 -29.18 -17.46
CA TYR A 231 -11.43 -30.61 -17.73
C TYR A 231 -12.09 -31.50 -16.66
N TYR A 232 -11.95 -31.15 -15.38
CA TYR A 232 -12.57 -31.88 -14.28
C TYR A 232 -14.11 -31.82 -14.34
N ILE A 233 -14.68 -30.65 -14.65
CA ILE A 233 -16.12 -30.49 -14.85
C ILE A 233 -16.62 -31.31 -16.04
N TYR A 234 -15.87 -31.33 -17.16
CA TYR A 234 -16.19 -32.15 -18.33
C TYR A 234 -16.22 -33.64 -17.98
N LYS A 235 -15.18 -34.14 -17.28
CA LYS A 235 -15.11 -35.51 -16.78
C LYS A 235 -16.24 -35.88 -15.81
N LEU A 236 -16.60 -34.97 -14.91
CA LEU A 236 -17.72 -35.15 -13.98
C LEU A 236 -19.05 -35.29 -14.71
N LYS A 237 -19.27 -34.51 -15.77
CA LYS A 237 -20.46 -34.62 -16.61
C LYS A 237 -20.55 -36.03 -17.23
N ASP A 238 -19.47 -36.53 -17.81
CA ASP A 238 -19.46 -37.87 -18.40
C ASP A 238 -19.72 -38.97 -17.37
N TYR A 239 -19.34 -38.77 -16.10
CA TYR A 239 -19.58 -39.73 -15.02
C TYR A 239 -20.99 -39.66 -14.41
N VAL A 240 -21.64 -38.48 -14.43
CA VAL A 240 -22.98 -38.26 -13.85
C VAL A 240 -24.10 -38.56 -14.85
N PHE A 241 -23.83 -38.43 -16.15
CA PHE A 241 -24.81 -38.67 -17.23
C PHE A 241 -24.54 -39.95 -18.03
N SER A 242 -23.64 -40.81 -17.54
CA SER A 242 -23.52 -42.22 -17.96
C SER A 242 -24.23 -43.14 -16.97
#